data_AF-A0A0B8RVX6-F1
#
_entry.id   AF-A0A0B8RVX6-F1
#
_cell.length_a   1.000
_cell.length_b   1.000
_cell.length_c   1.000
_cell.angle_alpha   90.00
_cell.angle_beta   90.00
_cell.angle_gamma   90.00
#
_symmetry.space_group_name_H-M   'P 1'
#
loop_
_entity.id
_entity.type
_entity.pdbx_description
1 polymer ?
#
loop_
_entity_poly.entity_id
_entity_poly.type
_entity_poly.pdbx_seq_one_letter_code
_entity_poly.pdbx_strand_id
1 'polypeptide(L)'
;MATIKDQAVLQTLFHPIVPFDEDFQEEKGKQAIQEGGFDPELLRQATHLEAQGIAAAEGGELALALEKLNQAIQLLPARASAFNNRAQALRLKGDVAKALEDLEAALNLSKGAGPVARQGFVQRGLIQRLQGQDEAARSSFEQAAALGSIFARRQLALMNPYAALCNHMLSEVMRKSHPKGEKETC
;
A
#
# COMPACT_ATOMS: atom_id res chain seq x y z
N MET A 1 -19.24 1.36 22.07
CA MET A 1 -18.94 1.74 20.68
C MET A 1 -17.43 1.70 20.53
N ALA A 2 -16.88 0.78 19.74
CA ALA A 2 -15.44 0.76 19.48
C ALA A 2 -15.07 2.08 18.79
N THR A 3 -14.05 2.78 19.29
CA THR A 3 -13.59 4.01 18.64
C THR A 3 -12.95 3.68 17.30
N ILE A 4 -12.85 4.65 16.40
CA ILE A 4 -12.18 4.48 15.08
C ILE A 4 -10.75 3.93 15.27
N LYS A 5 -10.07 4.32 16.36
CA LYS A 5 -8.77 3.78 16.75
C LYS A 5 -8.81 2.29 17.13
N ASP A 6 -9.85 1.84 17.84
CA ASP A 6 -9.99 0.44 18.25
C ASP A 6 -10.26 -0.47 17.04
N GLN A 7 -11.06 0.01 16.08
CA GLN A 7 -11.35 -0.73 14.87
C GLN A 7 -10.10 -0.86 13.97
N ALA A 8 -9.28 0.20 13.90
CA ALA A 8 -7.99 0.19 13.20
C ALA A 8 -6.97 -0.79 13.82
N VAL A 9 -6.89 -0.83 15.16
CA VAL A 9 -6.02 -1.80 15.87
C VAL A 9 -6.44 -3.24 15.58
N LEU A 10 -7.74 -3.54 15.62
CA LEU A 10 -8.24 -4.88 15.31
C LEU A 10 -7.96 -5.28 13.86
N GLN A 11 -8.12 -4.37 12.90
CA GLN A 11 -7.79 -4.68 11.52
C GLN A 11 -6.30 -4.91 11.29
N THR A 12 -5.40 -4.26 12.04
CA THR A 12 -3.95 -4.58 11.97
C THR A 12 -3.61 -5.96 12.54
N LEU A 13 -4.36 -6.46 13.52
CA LEU A 13 -4.19 -7.80 14.07
C LEU A 13 -4.64 -8.87 13.07
N PHE A 14 -5.72 -8.62 12.32
CA PHE A 14 -6.29 -9.58 11.37
C PHE A 14 -5.76 -9.44 9.93
N HIS A 15 -5.20 -8.28 9.57
CA HIS A 15 -4.69 -7.98 8.22
C HIS A 15 -3.35 -7.21 8.27
N PRO A 16 -2.27 -7.82 8.77
CA PRO A 16 -0.97 -7.13 8.99
C PRO A 16 -0.28 -6.65 7.71
N ILE A 17 -0.82 -7.01 6.54
CA ILE A 17 -0.28 -6.73 5.20
C ILE A 17 -1.06 -5.58 4.53
N VAL A 18 -2.23 -5.19 5.06
CA VAL A 18 -3.01 -4.07 4.51
C VAL A 18 -2.47 -2.75 5.08
N PRO A 19 -2.15 -1.75 4.24
CA PRO A 19 -1.71 -0.45 4.72
C PRO A 19 -2.77 0.20 5.60
N PHE A 20 -2.33 0.86 6.66
CA PHE A 20 -3.17 1.59 7.62
C PHE A 20 -4.11 2.58 6.89
N ASP A 21 -5.42 2.49 7.12
CA ASP A 21 -6.46 3.35 6.53
C ASP A 21 -6.47 4.81 7.02
N GLU A 22 -5.37 5.33 7.59
CA GLU A 22 -5.24 6.77 7.85
C GLU A 22 -4.81 7.54 6.59
N ASP A 23 -4.05 6.91 5.68
CA ASP A 23 -3.61 7.54 4.43
C ASP A 23 -4.69 7.46 3.31
N PHE A 24 -5.70 6.58 3.42
CA PHE A 24 -6.73 6.41 2.39
C PHE A 24 -7.83 7.49 2.44
N GLN A 25 -8.04 8.14 3.59
CA GLN A 25 -9.11 9.15 3.74
C GLN A 25 -8.61 10.60 3.79
N GLU A 26 -7.40 10.90 4.27
CA GLU A 26 -6.92 12.29 4.40
C GLU A 26 -6.45 12.94 3.08
N GLU A 27 -6.20 12.16 2.02
CA GLU A 27 -5.77 12.69 0.70
C GLU A 27 -6.92 12.80 -0.33
N LYS A 28 -8.19 12.52 0.04
CA LYS A 28 -9.34 12.81 -0.85
C LYS A 28 -9.48 14.31 -1.14
N GLY A 29 -8.94 15.17 -0.28
CA GLY A 29 -9.02 16.64 -0.41
C GLY A 29 -7.82 17.31 -1.09
N LYS A 30 -6.77 16.58 -1.47
CA LYS A 30 -5.52 17.17 -1.99
C LYS A 30 -5.01 16.54 -3.30
N GLN A 31 -5.90 15.91 -4.08
CA GLN A 31 -5.61 15.50 -5.46
C GLN A 31 -5.25 16.65 -6.41
N ALA A 32 -5.21 17.90 -5.92
CA ALA A 32 -4.90 19.08 -6.70
C ALA A 32 -3.41 19.46 -6.68
N ILE A 33 -2.50 18.60 -7.17
CA ILE A 33 -1.21 19.09 -7.70
C ILE A 33 -0.86 18.35 -9.01
N GLN A 34 -0.79 19.16 -10.08
CA GLN A 34 -0.44 18.86 -11.49
C GLN A 34 -1.50 18.14 -12.35
N GLU A 35 -2.78 18.53 -12.22
CA GLU A 35 -3.76 18.32 -13.31
C GLU A 35 -3.78 19.50 -14.30
N GLY A 36 -2.73 20.33 -14.29
CA GLY A 36 -2.54 21.40 -15.28
C GLY A 36 -2.11 20.79 -16.62
N GLY A 37 -3.03 20.21 -17.37
CA GLY A 37 -2.73 19.63 -18.68
C GLY A 37 -3.79 18.70 -19.26
N PHE A 38 -4.81 18.34 -18.50
CA PHE A 38 -5.91 17.51 -19.00
C PHE A 38 -7.14 18.35 -19.33
N ASP A 39 -7.91 17.89 -20.31
CA ASP A 39 -9.24 18.43 -20.57
C ASP A 39 -10.13 18.26 -19.32
N PRO A 40 -10.75 19.34 -18.77
CA PRO A 40 -11.54 19.27 -17.55
C PRO A 40 -12.72 18.29 -17.61
N GLU A 41 -13.34 18.11 -18.78
CA GLU A 41 -14.46 17.20 -18.95
C GLU A 41 -14.00 15.75 -18.92
N LEU A 42 -12.95 15.42 -19.69
CA LEU A 42 -12.35 14.08 -19.70
C LEU A 42 -11.80 13.72 -18.32
N LEU A 43 -11.21 14.70 -17.64
CA LEU A 43 -10.73 14.57 -16.27
C LEU A 43 -11.86 14.20 -15.31
N ARG A 44 -13.00 14.89 -15.38
CA ARG A 44 -14.16 14.57 -14.55
C ARG A 44 -14.69 13.17 -14.83
N GLN A 45 -14.78 12.77 -16.11
CA GLN A 45 -15.24 11.44 -16.51
C GLN A 45 -14.28 10.34 -16.03
N ALA A 46 -12.98 10.50 -16.23
CA ALA A 46 -11.95 9.57 -15.78
C ALA A 46 -11.95 9.43 -14.25
N THR A 47 -12.03 10.55 -13.53
CA THR A 47 -12.10 10.56 -12.06
C THR A 47 -13.33 9.81 -11.55
N HIS A 48 -14.48 9.98 -12.22
CA HIS A 48 -15.69 9.24 -11.89
C HIS A 48 -15.53 7.73 -12.12
N LEU A 49 -14.91 7.33 -13.23
CA LEU A 49 -14.62 5.92 -13.52
C LEU A 49 -13.61 5.32 -12.51
N GLU A 50 -12.60 6.09 -12.10
CA GLU A 50 -11.67 5.67 -11.04
C GLU A 50 -12.40 5.44 -9.72
N ALA A 51 -13.26 6.38 -9.32
CA ALA A 51 -14.04 6.24 -8.09
C ALA A 51 -14.94 4.99 -8.11
N GLN A 52 -15.58 4.70 -9.26
CA GLN A 52 -16.35 3.47 -9.45
C GLN A 52 -15.46 2.23 -9.38
N GLY A 53 -14.28 2.26 -10.00
CA GLY A 53 -13.34 1.15 -9.99
C GLY A 53 -12.82 0.84 -8.58
N ILE A 54 -12.52 1.87 -7.79
CA ILE A 54 -12.10 1.73 -6.40
C ILE A 54 -13.25 1.14 -5.56
N ALA A 55 -14.45 1.70 -5.66
CA ALA A 55 -15.61 1.19 -4.93
C ALA A 55 -15.93 -0.28 -5.28
N ALA A 56 -15.80 -0.67 -6.55
CA ALA A 56 -15.96 -2.05 -6.98
C ALA A 56 -14.86 -2.96 -6.40
N ALA A 57 -13.61 -2.48 -6.34
CA ALA A 57 -12.50 -3.24 -5.75
C ALA A 57 -12.70 -3.45 -4.24
N GLU A 58 -13.14 -2.41 -3.52
CA GLU A 58 -13.50 -2.49 -2.09
C GLU A 58 -14.68 -3.45 -1.85
N GLY A 59 -15.64 -3.48 -2.78
CA GLY A 59 -16.76 -4.43 -2.76
C GLY A 59 -16.40 -5.86 -3.17
N GLY A 60 -15.15 -6.12 -3.59
CA GLY A 60 -14.70 -7.44 -4.07
C GLY A 60 -15.08 -7.76 -5.53
N GLU A 61 -15.74 -6.85 -6.23
CA GLU A 61 -16.10 -6.96 -7.64
C GLU A 61 -14.91 -6.63 -8.56
N LEU A 62 -13.84 -7.42 -8.45
CA LEU A 62 -12.56 -7.14 -9.11
C LEU A 62 -12.64 -7.07 -10.64
N ALA A 63 -13.55 -7.83 -11.27
CA ALA A 63 -13.74 -7.77 -12.71
C ALA A 63 -14.29 -6.41 -13.16
N LEU A 64 -15.31 -5.91 -12.45
CA LEU A 64 -15.89 -4.59 -12.69
C LEU A 64 -14.88 -3.49 -12.39
N ALA A 65 -14.12 -3.61 -11.30
CA ALA A 65 -13.06 -2.67 -10.95
C ALA A 65 -12.05 -2.48 -12.10
N LEU A 66 -11.54 -3.60 -12.64
CA LEU A 66 -10.60 -3.56 -13.76
C LEU A 66 -11.22 -2.98 -15.03
N GLU A 67 -12.49 -3.28 -15.32
CA GLU A 67 -13.20 -2.68 -16.46
C GLU A 67 -13.27 -1.16 -16.36
N LYS A 68 -13.69 -0.63 -15.21
CA LYS A 68 -13.82 0.82 -14.99
C LYS A 68 -12.46 1.53 -15.02
N LEU A 69 -11.44 0.92 -14.44
CA LEU A 69 -10.08 1.46 -14.46
C LEU A 69 -9.45 1.41 -15.85
N ASN A 70 -9.77 0.38 -16.65
CA ASN A 70 -9.37 0.34 -18.07
C ASN A 70 -10.03 1.47 -18.87
N GLN A 71 -11.32 1.73 -18.65
CA GLN A 71 -12.02 2.86 -19.28
C GLN A 71 -11.39 4.20 -18.87
N ALA A 72 -11.04 4.38 -17.59
CA ALA A 72 -10.36 5.59 -17.11
C ALA A 72 -8.99 5.80 -17.80
N ILE A 73 -8.21 4.73 -17.96
CA ILE A 73 -6.91 4.77 -18.66
C ILE A 73 -7.09 5.06 -20.15
N GLN A 74 -8.13 4.53 -20.80
CA GLN A 74 -8.42 4.83 -22.19
C GLN A 74 -8.79 6.31 -22.42
N LEU A 75 -9.54 6.90 -21.48
CA LEU A 75 -9.89 8.32 -21.54
C LEU A 75 -8.66 9.20 -21.32
N LEU A 76 -7.84 8.89 -20.31
CA LEU A 76 -6.65 9.67 -19.96
C LEU A 76 -5.43 8.76 -19.77
N PRO A 77 -4.73 8.40 -20.86
CA PRO A 77 -3.59 7.48 -20.80
C PRO A 77 -2.35 8.05 -20.10
N ALA A 78 -2.28 9.37 -19.91
CA ALA A 78 -1.21 10.03 -19.17
C ALA A 78 -1.54 10.27 -17.68
N ARG A 79 -2.68 9.77 -17.20
CA ARG A 79 -3.10 9.93 -15.80
C ARG A 79 -2.53 8.82 -14.94
N ALA A 80 -1.50 9.16 -14.15
CA ALA A 80 -0.79 8.21 -13.30
C ALA A 80 -1.67 7.52 -12.24
N SER A 81 -2.70 8.20 -11.72
CA SER A 81 -3.57 7.65 -10.66
C SER A 81 -4.34 6.42 -11.12
N ALA A 82 -4.81 6.41 -12.37
CA ALA A 82 -5.62 5.32 -12.91
C ALA A 82 -4.81 4.01 -12.99
N PHE A 83 -3.53 4.08 -13.34
CA PHE A 83 -2.62 2.93 -13.30
C PHE A 83 -2.38 2.44 -11.88
N ASN A 84 -2.15 3.34 -10.92
CA ASN A 84 -1.95 2.95 -9.52
C ASN A 84 -3.19 2.24 -8.92
N ASN A 85 -4.38 2.74 -9.25
CA ASN A 85 -5.65 2.13 -8.85
C ASN A 85 -5.85 0.76 -9.52
N ARG A 86 -5.50 0.63 -10.81
CA ARG A 86 -5.58 -0.66 -11.54
C ARG A 86 -4.60 -1.67 -10.97
N ALA A 87 -3.38 -1.26 -10.64
CA ALA A 87 -2.40 -2.10 -9.97
C ALA A 87 -2.93 -2.67 -8.65
N GLN A 88 -3.64 -1.86 -7.85
CA GLN A 88 -4.25 -2.32 -6.60
C GLN A 88 -5.28 -3.42 -6.88
N ALA A 89 -6.19 -3.22 -7.84
CA ALA A 89 -7.20 -4.20 -8.23
C ALA A 89 -6.57 -5.48 -8.79
N LEU A 90 -5.52 -5.37 -9.60
CA LEU A 90 -4.75 -6.51 -10.14
C LEU A 90 -4.07 -7.30 -9.03
N ARG A 91 -3.48 -6.62 -8.04
CA ARG A 91 -2.88 -7.25 -6.86
C ARG A 91 -3.92 -8.02 -6.05
N LEU A 92 -5.11 -7.45 -5.83
CA LEU A 92 -6.22 -8.13 -5.15
C LEU A 92 -6.71 -9.36 -5.94
N LYS A 93 -6.65 -9.30 -7.27
CA LYS A 93 -6.96 -10.44 -8.15
C LYS A 93 -5.85 -11.51 -8.17
N GLY A 94 -4.65 -11.18 -7.69
CA GLY A 94 -3.47 -12.04 -7.71
C GLY A 94 -2.63 -11.92 -8.99
N ASP A 95 -2.96 -11.02 -9.92
CA ASP A 95 -2.18 -10.76 -11.13
C ASP A 95 -1.03 -9.78 -10.83
N VAL A 96 -0.06 -10.26 -10.05
CA VAL A 96 1.03 -9.45 -9.51
C VAL A 96 1.96 -8.91 -10.60
N ALA A 97 2.16 -9.67 -11.68
CA ALA A 97 3.03 -9.24 -12.78
C ALA A 97 2.49 -7.97 -13.45
N LYS A 98 1.21 -7.97 -13.83
CA LYS A 98 0.58 -6.77 -14.41
C LYS A 98 0.45 -5.64 -13.40
N ALA A 99 0.26 -5.95 -12.12
CA ALA A 99 0.26 -4.92 -11.08
C ALA A 99 1.60 -4.16 -11.04
N LEU A 100 2.73 -4.86 -11.16
CA LEU A 100 4.06 -4.21 -11.21
C LEU A 100 4.24 -3.37 -12.46
N GLU A 101 3.81 -3.85 -13.63
CA GLU A 101 3.83 -3.07 -14.89
C GLU A 101 3.04 -1.76 -14.76
N ASP A 102 1.86 -1.81 -14.16
CA ASP A 102 1.04 -0.62 -13.91
C ASP A 102 1.67 0.34 -12.90
N LEU A 103 2.31 -0.19 -11.85
CA LEU A 103 3.03 0.64 -10.89
C LEU A 103 4.22 1.34 -11.54
N GLU A 104 4.96 0.66 -12.43
CA GLU A 104 6.04 1.28 -13.19
C GLU A 104 5.51 2.38 -14.12
N ALA A 105 4.40 2.14 -14.82
CA ALA A 105 3.75 3.16 -15.62
C ALA A 105 3.33 4.38 -14.79
N ALA A 106 2.70 4.16 -13.63
CA ALA A 106 2.30 5.23 -12.70
C ALA A 106 3.51 6.04 -12.19
N LEU A 107 4.61 5.36 -11.83
CA LEU A 107 5.84 5.99 -11.35
C LEU A 107 6.52 6.81 -12.45
N ASN A 108 6.55 6.31 -13.68
CA ASN A 108 7.10 7.02 -14.83
C ASN A 108 6.28 8.28 -15.15
N LEU A 109 4.95 8.17 -15.17
CA LEU A 109 4.05 9.29 -15.44
C LEU A 109 4.10 10.36 -14.35
N SER A 110 4.22 9.97 -13.08
CA SER A 110 4.39 10.88 -11.94
C SER A 110 5.83 11.37 -11.74
N LYS A 111 6.77 10.93 -12.58
CA LYS A 111 8.21 11.23 -12.48
C LYS A 111 8.79 10.92 -11.10
N GLY A 112 8.25 9.90 -10.42
CA GLY A 112 8.66 9.51 -9.07
C GLY A 112 8.36 10.55 -7.97
N ALA A 113 7.47 11.52 -8.21
CA ALA A 113 7.13 12.57 -7.27
C ALA A 113 5.63 12.64 -6.94
N GLY A 114 5.31 13.30 -5.83
CA GLY A 114 3.94 13.57 -5.43
C GLY A 114 3.20 12.37 -4.82
N PRO A 115 1.88 12.51 -4.58
CA PRO A 115 1.09 11.51 -3.86
C PRO A 115 0.94 10.20 -4.64
N VAL A 116 0.81 10.26 -5.98
CA VAL A 116 0.69 9.05 -6.81
C VAL A 116 1.96 8.22 -6.75
N ALA A 117 3.14 8.84 -6.84
CA ALA A 117 4.41 8.13 -6.71
C ALA A 117 4.58 7.54 -5.31
N ARG A 118 4.22 8.29 -4.27
CA ARG A 118 4.25 7.83 -2.87
C ARG A 118 3.46 6.53 -2.72
N GLN A 119 2.23 6.49 -3.22
CA GLN A 119 1.38 5.30 -3.19
C GLN A 119 1.94 4.16 -4.05
N GLY A 120 2.43 4.48 -5.25
CA GLY A 120 3.02 3.49 -6.16
C GLY A 120 4.24 2.77 -5.53
N PHE A 121 5.14 3.51 -4.89
CA PHE A 121 6.28 2.96 -4.18
C PHE A 121 5.86 2.10 -2.97
N VAL A 122 4.82 2.49 -2.22
CA VAL A 122 4.27 1.66 -1.14
C VAL A 122 3.75 0.33 -1.67
N GLN A 123 2.93 0.36 -2.73
CA GLN A 123 2.37 -0.86 -3.31
C GLN A 123 3.47 -1.79 -3.86
N ARG A 124 4.45 -1.21 -4.57
CA ARG A 124 5.60 -1.94 -5.10
C ARG A 124 6.42 -2.59 -3.98
N GLY A 125 6.73 -1.85 -2.91
CA GLY A 125 7.46 -2.36 -1.76
C GLY A 125 6.74 -3.53 -1.07
N LEU A 126 5.41 -3.46 -0.97
CA LEU A 126 4.62 -4.56 -0.42
C LEU A 126 4.67 -5.81 -1.30
N ILE A 127 4.55 -5.65 -2.62
CA ILE A 127 4.65 -6.77 -3.57
C ILE A 127 6.03 -7.42 -3.49
N GLN A 128 7.10 -6.62 -3.52
CA GLN A 128 8.48 -7.12 -3.46
C GLN A 128 8.75 -7.87 -2.16
N ARG A 129 8.24 -7.38 -1.04
CA ARG A 129 8.37 -8.06 0.25
C ARG A 129 7.63 -9.40 0.28
N LEU A 130 6.43 -9.47 -0.31
CA LEU A 130 5.70 -10.74 -0.45
C LEU A 130 6.45 -11.74 -1.36
N GLN A 131 7.24 -11.24 -2.30
CA GLN A 131 8.10 -12.06 -3.17
C GLN A 131 9.47 -12.41 -2.53
N GLY A 132 9.73 -12.01 -1.28
CA GLY A 132 11.00 -12.24 -0.59
C GLY A 132 12.15 -11.35 -1.06
N GLN A 133 11.87 -10.30 -1.83
CA GLN A 133 12.87 -9.35 -2.33
C GLN A 133 13.05 -8.21 -1.32
N ASP A 134 13.55 -8.53 -0.12
CA ASP A 134 13.57 -7.60 1.01
C ASP A 134 14.40 -6.33 0.75
N GLU A 135 15.54 -6.43 0.06
CA GLU A 135 16.36 -5.27 -0.30
C GLU A 135 15.64 -4.35 -1.29
N ALA A 136 14.97 -4.92 -2.30
CA ALA A 136 14.20 -4.14 -3.26
C ALA A 136 12.98 -3.48 -2.58
N ALA A 137 12.31 -4.22 -1.70
CA ALA A 137 11.20 -3.70 -0.92
C ALA A 137 11.63 -2.54 -0.01
N ARG A 138 12.80 -2.67 0.64
CA ARG A 138 13.39 -1.62 1.47
C ARG A 138 13.64 -0.36 0.65
N SER A 139 14.26 -0.48 -0.52
CA SER A 139 14.50 0.66 -1.42
C SER A 139 13.19 1.36 -1.83
N SER A 140 12.16 0.59 -2.20
CA SER A 140 10.82 1.15 -2.51
C SER A 140 10.20 1.86 -1.30
N PHE A 141 10.31 1.31 -0.10
CA PHE A 141 9.80 1.97 1.10
C PHE A 141 10.61 3.22 1.47
N GLU A 142 11.93 3.26 1.23
CA GLU A 142 12.74 4.46 1.43
C GLU A 142 12.28 5.59 0.51
N GLN A 143 12.01 5.28 -0.77
CA GLN A 143 11.45 6.24 -1.73
C GLN A 143 10.07 6.75 -1.28
N ALA A 144 9.17 5.86 -0.84
CA ALA A 144 7.87 6.26 -0.31
C ALA A 144 7.96 7.10 0.98
N ALA A 145 8.90 6.77 1.88
CA ALA A 145 9.13 7.48 3.12
C ALA A 145 9.66 8.90 2.89
N ALA A 146 10.55 9.06 1.90
CA ALA A 146 11.06 10.36 1.45
C ALA A 146 9.92 11.25 0.92
N LEU A 147 8.92 10.66 0.28
CA LEU A 147 7.71 11.34 -0.17
C LEU A 147 6.66 11.56 0.95
N GLY A 148 6.97 11.20 2.19
CA GLY A 148 6.16 11.48 3.37
C GLY A 148 5.34 10.31 3.92
N SER A 149 5.39 9.12 3.32
CA SER A 149 4.58 7.97 3.78
C SER A 149 4.97 7.53 5.20
N ILE A 150 4.02 7.63 6.13
CA ILE A 150 4.17 7.12 7.51
C ILE A 150 4.22 5.59 7.48
N PHE A 151 3.37 4.96 6.67
CA PHE A 151 3.35 3.51 6.50
C PHE A 151 4.72 2.98 6.07
N ALA A 152 5.33 3.58 5.05
CA ALA A 152 6.64 3.15 4.58
C ALA A 152 7.73 3.29 5.66
N ARG A 153 7.75 4.41 6.42
CA ARG A 153 8.65 4.57 7.57
C ARG A 153 8.49 3.46 8.61
N ARG A 154 7.24 3.08 8.90
CA ARG A 154 6.95 1.97 9.83
C ARG A 154 7.44 0.64 9.29
N GLN A 155 7.24 0.37 7.99
CA GLN A 155 7.75 -0.87 7.38
C GLN A 155 9.28 -0.94 7.43
N LEU A 156 9.98 0.17 7.15
CA LEU A 156 11.43 0.24 7.27
C LEU A 156 11.93 -0.05 8.70
N ALA A 157 11.23 0.47 9.72
CA ALA A 157 11.56 0.18 11.11
C ALA A 157 11.40 -1.31 11.44
N LEU A 158 10.36 -1.96 10.91
CA LEU A 158 10.13 -3.40 11.08
C LEU A 158 11.14 -4.26 10.32
N MET A 159 11.65 -3.76 9.19
CA MET A 159 12.67 -4.42 8.37
C MET A 159 14.10 -4.17 8.89
N ASN A 160 14.28 -3.37 9.94
CA ASN A 160 15.60 -3.10 10.50
C ASN A 160 16.18 -4.38 11.17
N PRO A 161 17.28 -4.95 10.64
CA PRO A 161 17.86 -6.18 11.18
C PRO A 161 18.34 -6.03 12.62
N TYR A 162 18.77 -4.84 13.03
CA TYR A 162 19.18 -4.57 14.41
C TYR A 162 18.01 -4.61 15.39
N ALA A 163 16.83 -4.14 14.98
CA ALA A 163 15.63 -4.25 15.80
C ALA A 163 15.22 -5.71 16.00
N ALA A 164 15.32 -6.53 14.95
CA ALA A 164 15.06 -7.97 15.03
C ALA A 164 16.05 -8.68 15.99
N LEU A 165 17.34 -8.36 15.91
CA LEU A 165 18.37 -8.90 16.80
C LEU A 165 18.17 -8.51 18.26
N CYS A 166 17.89 -7.24 18.54
CA CYS A 166 17.60 -6.76 19.90
C CYS A 166 16.37 -7.47 20.49
N ASN A 167 15.29 -7.60 19.72
CA ASN A 167 14.09 -8.31 20.15
C ASN A 167 14.36 -9.79 20.42
N HIS A 168 15.12 -10.47 19.54
CA HIS A 168 15.52 -11.86 19.75
C HIS A 168 16.36 -12.01 21.03
N MET A 169 17.36 -11.16 21.21
CA MET A 169 18.25 -11.20 22.38
C MET A 169 17.49 -10.92 23.69
N LEU A 170 16.60 -9.92 23.70
CA LEU A 170 15.72 -9.65 24.84
C LEU A 170 14.80 -10.83 25.13
N SER A 171 14.21 -11.45 24.11
CA SER A 171 13.34 -12.62 24.27
C SER A 171 14.09 -13.83 24.87
N GLU A 172 15.34 -14.05 24.45
CA GLU A 172 16.17 -15.12 25.01
C GLU A 172 16.52 -14.87 26.48
N VAL A 173 16.87 -13.63 26.83
CA VAL A 173 17.18 -13.25 28.22
C VAL A 173 15.94 -13.43 29.10
N MET A 174 14.77 -12.98 28.65
CA MET A 174 13.49 -13.17 29.36
C MET A 174 13.12 -14.65 29.53
N ARG A 175 13.41 -15.49 28.55
CA ARG A 175 13.20 -16.95 28.63
C ARG A 175 14.14 -17.60 29.65
N LYS A 176 15.39 -17.12 29.73
CA LYS A 176 16.39 -17.63 30.68
C LYS A 176 16.13 -17.15 32.12
N SER A 177 15.54 -15.96 32.31
CA SER A 177 15.21 -15.42 33.63
C SER A 177 13.92 -15.98 34.25
N HIS A 178 13.04 -16.61 33.46
CA HIS A 178 11.88 -17.37 33.94
C HIS A 178 12.00 -18.86 33.58
N PRO A 179 12.74 -19.67 34.36
CA PRO A 179 12.73 -21.11 34.17
C PRO A 179 11.31 -21.63 34.42
N LYS A 180 10.75 -22.38 33.46
CA LYS A 180 9.47 -23.08 33.64
C LYS A 180 9.58 -23.93 34.90
N GLY A 181 8.77 -23.60 35.92
CA GLY A 181 8.58 -24.46 37.08
C GLY A 181 8.30 -25.87 36.62
N GLU A 182 9.13 -26.78 37.10
CA GLU A 182 9.01 -28.22 36.89
C GLU A 182 7.59 -28.64 37.26
N LYS A 183 6.90 -29.28 36.33
CA LYS A 183 5.68 -30.01 36.65
C LYS A 183 6.10 -31.25 37.45
N GLU A 184 6.07 -31.14 38.76
CA GLU A 184 5.97 -32.31 39.64
C GLU A 184 4.60 -32.95 39.41
N THR A 185 4.54 -33.95 38.54
CA THR A 185 3.44 -34.92 38.51
C THR A 185 3.91 -36.17 39.24
N CYS A 186 3.42 -36.35 40.46
CA CYS A 186 3.34 -37.62 41.17
C CYS A 186 1.98 -38.26 40.85
#